data_AF-A0A2V9D5Q9-F1
#
_entry.id   AF-A0A2V9D5Q9-F1
#
_cell.length_a   1.000
_cell.length_b   1.000
_cell.length_c   1.000
_cell.angle_alpha   90.00
_cell.angle_beta   90.00
_cell.angle_gamma   90.00
#
_symmetry.space_group_name_H-M   'P 1'
#
loop_
_entity.id
_entity.type
_entity.pdbx_description
1 polymer ?
#
loop_
_entity_poly.entity_id
_entity_poly.type
_entity_poly.pdbx_seq_one_letter_code
_entity_poly.pdbx_strand_id
1 'polypeptide(L)'
;MSRQEERGLDQAFLEEVARIMQSLDQRVNQYIARRLAEHNIHMEAALQLSSREREVFALILQGLTNKEIGAQLSISESTAKFHVRGILKKCAQRAGWIS
;
A
#
# COMPACT_ATOMS: atom_id res chain seq x y z
N MET A 1 -42.59 -0.11 -22.20
CA MET A 1 -42.04 0.63 -21.04
C MET A 1 -40.59 0.21 -20.85
N SER A 2 -39.77 1.16 -20.41
CA SER A 2 -38.33 1.30 -20.71
C SER A 2 -37.43 0.16 -20.22
N ARG A 3 -36.54 -0.30 -21.11
CA ARG A 3 -35.49 -1.30 -20.88
C ARG A 3 -34.19 -0.56 -20.46
N GLN A 4 -34.21 0.11 -19.32
CA GLN A 4 -33.12 1.01 -18.88
C GLN A 4 -32.48 0.71 -17.50
N GLU A 5 -32.79 -0.43 -16.87
CA GLU A 5 -32.35 -0.68 -15.48
C GLU A 5 -31.34 -1.82 -15.28
N GLU A 6 -30.53 -2.12 -16.30
CA GLU A 6 -29.33 -2.97 -16.12
C GLU A 6 -28.09 -2.30 -16.73
N ARG A 7 -27.83 -1.04 -16.39
CA ARG A 7 -26.45 -0.55 -16.43
C ARG A 7 -25.76 -1.11 -15.19
N GLY A 8 -25.26 -2.35 -15.29
CA GLY A 8 -24.19 -2.80 -14.41
C GLY A 8 -23.09 -1.74 -14.39
N LEU A 9 -22.34 -1.67 -13.28
CA LEU A 9 -21.22 -0.74 -13.12
C LEU A 9 -20.37 -0.76 -14.39
N ASP A 10 -20.43 0.32 -15.20
CA ASP A 10 -19.72 0.34 -16.46
C ASP A 10 -18.21 0.46 -16.20
N GLN A 11 -17.41 0.08 -17.21
CA GLN A 11 -15.96 0.06 -17.09
C GLN A 11 -15.40 1.44 -16.68
N ALA A 12 -16.03 2.53 -17.14
CA ALA A 12 -15.60 3.89 -16.82
C ALA A 12 -15.80 4.20 -15.33
N PHE A 13 -16.92 3.79 -14.74
CA PHE A 13 -17.16 3.93 -13.31
C PHE A 13 -16.16 3.11 -12.48
N LEU A 14 -15.88 1.87 -12.87
CA LEU A 14 -14.90 1.03 -12.18
C LEU A 14 -13.49 1.61 -12.23
N GLU A 15 -13.10 2.18 -13.38
CA GLU A 15 -11.83 2.89 -13.53
C GLU A 15 -11.76 4.15 -12.66
N GLU A 16 -12.85 4.90 -12.56
CA GLU A 16 -12.92 6.07 -11.68
C GLU A 16 -12.75 5.70 -10.21
N VAL A 17 -13.49 4.68 -9.75
CA VAL A 17 -13.36 4.16 -8.38
C VAL A 17 -11.93 3.68 -8.13
N ALA A 18 -11.33 2.94 -9.06
CA ALA A 18 -9.96 2.47 -8.94
C ALA A 18 -8.96 3.63 -8.84
N ARG A 19 -9.10 4.69 -9.64
CA ARG A 19 -8.26 5.89 -9.56
C ARG A 19 -8.38 6.59 -8.22
N ILE A 20 -9.61 6.74 -7.71
CA ILE A 20 -9.85 7.34 -6.40
C ILE A 20 -9.15 6.52 -5.32
N MET A 21 -9.35 5.20 -5.30
CA MET A 21 -8.71 4.31 -4.34
C MET A 21 -7.18 4.38 -4.42
N GLN A 22 -6.61 4.38 -5.62
CA GLN A 22 -5.17 4.50 -5.84
C GLN A 22 -4.61 5.81 -5.29
N SER A 23 -5.33 6.92 -5.51
CA SER A 23 -4.92 8.24 -4.99
C SER A 23 -4.98 8.30 -3.45
N LEU A 24 -5.95 7.60 -2.83
CA LEU A 24 -6.05 7.51 -1.38
C LEU A 24 -4.88 6.71 -0.81
N ASP A 25 -4.54 5.57 -1.41
CA ASP A 25 -3.39 4.75 -1.01
C ASP A 25 -2.08 5.56 -1.07
N GLN A 26 -1.86 6.29 -2.16
CA GLN A 26 -0.67 7.14 -2.31
C GLN A 26 -0.61 8.24 -1.25
N ARG A 27 -1.73 8.93 -0.98
CA ARG A 27 -1.79 9.99 0.04
C ARG A 27 -1.55 9.46 1.45
N VAL A 28 -2.11 8.30 1.79
CA VAL A 28 -1.87 7.64 3.08
C VAL A 28 -0.40 7.25 3.21
N ASN A 29 0.18 6.66 2.17
CA ASN A 29 1.60 6.28 2.16
C ASN A 29 2.51 7.49 2.35
N GLN A 30 2.27 8.59 1.63
CA GLN A 30 3.02 9.83 1.79
C GLN A 30 2.88 10.43 3.20
N TYR A 31 1.67 10.40 3.77
CA TYR A 31 1.45 10.85 5.14
C TYR A 31 2.26 10.01 6.14
N ILE A 32 2.21 8.69 6.03
CA ILE A 32 2.99 7.79 6.88
C ILE A 32 4.48 8.04 6.72
N ALA A 33 4.98 8.15 5.49
CA ALA A 33 6.39 8.41 5.21
C ALA A 33 6.88 9.72 5.84
N ARG A 34 6.11 10.80 5.68
CA ARG A 34 6.39 12.08 6.32
C ARG A 34 6.45 11.96 7.83
N ARG A 35 5.48 11.30 8.47
CA ARG A 35 5.44 11.13 9.93
C ARG A 35 6.61 10.30 10.43
N LEU A 36 7.01 9.24 9.72
CA LEU A 36 8.17 8.43 10.09
C LEU A 36 9.47 9.21 10.01
N ALA A 37 9.63 10.06 8.97
CA ALA A 37 10.78 10.95 8.81
C ALA A 37 10.83 12.03 9.91
N GLU A 38 9.70 12.67 10.22
CA GLU A 38 9.58 13.70 11.27
C GLU A 38 10.01 13.19 12.66
N HIS A 39 9.74 11.93 12.96
CA HIS A 39 10.04 11.33 14.26
C HIS A 39 11.38 10.57 14.29
N ASN A 40 12.21 10.70 13.25
CA ASN A 40 13.49 9.99 13.06
C ASN A 40 13.39 8.48 13.37
N ILE A 41 12.25 7.88 13.01
CA ILE A 41 11.98 6.47 13.30
C ILE A 41 12.74 5.64 12.28
N HIS A 42 13.89 5.11 12.66
CA HIS A 42 14.62 4.09 11.91
C HIS A 42 13.90 2.74 12.00
N MET A 43 12.73 2.68 11.35
CA MET A 43 11.76 1.62 11.51
C MET A 43 12.27 0.26 10.99
N GLU A 44 13.15 0.26 9.98
CA GLU A 44 13.67 -0.96 9.35
C GLU A 44 14.42 -1.89 10.32
N ALA A 45 15.31 -1.32 11.14
CA ALA A 45 16.05 -2.06 12.17
C ALA A 45 15.14 -2.44 13.34
N ALA A 46 14.21 -1.53 13.70
CA ALA A 46 13.27 -1.74 14.78
C ALA A 46 12.25 -2.86 14.47
N LEU A 47 11.81 -3.00 13.22
CA LEU A 47 10.81 -3.99 12.81
C LEU A 47 11.38 -5.36 12.45
N GLN A 48 12.71 -5.52 12.44
CA GLN A 48 13.36 -6.76 11.96
C GLN A 48 12.81 -7.18 10.59
N LEU A 49 12.78 -6.23 9.65
CA LEU A 49 12.39 -6.53 8.26
C LEU A 49 13.43 -7.47 7.63
N SER A 50 12.98 -8.41 6.80
CA SER A 50 13.85 -9.16 5.89
C SER A 50 14.44 -8.22 4.82
N SER A 51 15.45 -8.69 4.07
CA SER A 51 16.01 -7.92 2.95
C SER A 51 14.93 -7.50 1.96
N ARG A 52 14.06 -8.43 1.57
CA ARG A 52 12.98 -8.15 0.62
C ARG A 52 11.93 -7.20 1.18
N GLU A 53 11.58 -7.33 2.47
CA GLU A 53 10.65 -6.39 3.11
C GLU A 53 11.22 -4.98 3.21
N ARG A 54 12.54 -4.81 3.38
CA ARG A 54 13.18 -3.47 3.35
C ARG A 54 13.03 -2.82 1.98
N GLU A 55 13.30 -3.56 0.90
CA GLU A 55 13.11 -3.06 -0.47
C GLU A 55 11.65 -2.61 -0.70
N VAL A 56 10.69 -3.45 -0.32
CA VAL A 56 9.26 -3.12 -0.43
C VAL A 56 8.91 -1.90 0.43
N PHE A 57 9.42 -1.83 1.66
CA PHE A 57 9.16 -0.72 2.58
C PHE A 57 9.66 0.62 2.00
N ALA A 58 10.86 0.65 1.43
CA ALA A 58 11.40 1.85 0.79
C ALA A 58 10.52 2.36 -0.37
N LEU A 59 9.88 1.47 -1.12
CA LEU A 59 8.96 1.83 -2.19
C LEU A 59 7.59 2.31 -1.67
N ILE A 60 7.09 1.73 -0.57
CA ILE A 60 5.90 2.23 0.14
C ILE A 60 6.12 3.68 0.59
N LEU A 61 7.30 3.98 1.17
CA LEU A 61 7.61 5.33 1.63
C LEU A 61 7.67 6.36 0.50
N GLN A 62 7.90 5.92 -0.74
CA GLN A 62 7.84 6.76 -1.94
C GLN A 62 6.39 6.92 -2.48
N GLY A 63 5.41 6.24 -1.87
CA GLY A 63 4.00 6.33 -2.25
C GLY A 63 3.58 5.37 -3.35
N LEU A 64 4.40 4.38 -3.70
CA LEU A 64 4.07 3.43 -4.76
C LEU A 64 2.98 2.45 -4.33
N THR A 65 2.16 2.04 -5.28
CA THR A 65 1.14 1.00 -5.14
C THR A 65 1.73 -0.41 -5.19
N ASN A 66 0.98 -1.41 -4.73
CA ASN A 66 1.40 -2.82 -4.83
C ASN A 66 1.73 -3.26 -6.27
N LYS A 67 1.00 -2.70 -7.26
CA LYS A 67 1.22 -2.99 -8.67
C LYS A 67 2.55 -2.39 -9.15
N GLU A 68 2.83 -1.14 -8.80
CA GLU A 68 4.09 -0.47 -9.14
C GLU A 68 5.28 -1.10 -8.42
N ILE A 69 5.13 -1.47 -7.14
CA ILE A 69 6.12 -2.22 -6.37
C ILE A 69 6.43 -3.56 -7.06
N GLY A 70 5.38 -4.28 -7.48
CA GLY A 70 5.53 -5.54 -8.22
C GLY A 70 6.34 -5.35 -9.51
N ALA A 71 5.99 -4.33 -10.29
CA ALA A 71 6.72 -3.99 -11.51
C ALA A 71 8.19 -3.63 -11.24
N GLN A 72 8.47 -2.82 -10.21
CA GLN A 72 9.83 -2.35 -9.90
C GLN A 72 10.74 -3.46 -9.35
N LEU A 73 10.18 -4.42 -8.59
CA LEU A 73 10.93 -5.54 -8.03
C LEU A 73 10.86 -6.82 -8.87
N SER A 74 10.22 -6.78 -10.04
CA SER A 74 9.98 -7.95 -10.90
C SER A 74 9.28 -9.11 -10.17
N ILE A 75 8.25 -8.81 -9.38
CA ILE A 75 7.39 -9.77 -8.67
C ILE A 75 5.92 -9.53 -9.01
N SER A 76 5.04 -10.50 -8.74
CA SER A 76 3.61 -10.28 -8.92
C SER A 76 3.05 -9.27 -7.91
N GLU A 77 1.96 -8.59 -8.28
CA GLU A 77 1.21 -7.71 -7.36
C GLU A 77 0.76 -8.48 -6.10
N SER A 78 0.40 -9.76 -6.24
CA SER A 78 0.02 -10.61 -5.11
C SER A 78 1.17 -10.87 -4.15
N THR A 79 2.39 -11.08 -4.66
CA THR A 79 3.59 -11.22 -3.83
C THR A 79 3.96 -9.89 -3.18
N ALA A 80 3.80 -8.75 -3.87
CA ALA A 80 3.96 -7.43 -3.27
C ALA A 80 2.98 -7.23 -2.09
N LYS A 81 1.68 -7.52 -2.28
CA LYS A 81 0.66 -7.49 -1.23
C LYS A 81 1.04 -8.35 -0.02
N PHE A 82 1.59 -9.54 -0.26
CA PHE A 82 2.06 -10.42 0.81
C PHE A 82 3.15 -9.74 1.66
N HIS A 83 4.15 -9.13 1.02
CA HIS A 83 5.20 -8.39 1.74
C HIS A 83 4.65 -7.17 2.48
N VAL A 84 3.78 -6.36 1.86
CA VAL A 84 3.15 -5.20 2.51
C VAL A 84 2.39 -5.62 3.77
N ARG A 85 1.63 -6.72 3.71
CA ARG A 85 0.92 -7.27 4.87
C ARG A 85 1.86 -7.68 5.99
N GLY A 86 2.98 -8.31 5.66
CA GLY A 86 4.02 -8.69 6.61
C GLY A 86 4.60 -7.48 7.34
N ILE A 87 4.92 -6.42 6.60
CA ILE A 87 5.42 -5.15 7.13
C ILE A 87 4.40 -4.51 8.08
N LEU A 88 3.15 -4.36 7.65
CA LEU A 88 2.09 -3.76 8.48
C LEU A 88 1.86 -4.54 9.79
N LYS A 89 1.93 -5.87 9.74
CA LYS A 89 1.82 -6.72 10.93
C LYS A 89 2.96 -6.43 11.92
N LYS A 90 4.20 -6.34 11.43
CA LYS A 90 5.37 -6.00 12.26
C LYS A 90 5.22 -4.59 12.86
N CYS A 91 4.72 -3.62 12.08
CA CYS A 91 4.44 -2.26 12.58
C CYS A 91 3.45 -2.27 13.75
N ALA A 92 2.32 -2.96 13.58
CA ALA A 92 1.27 -3.01 14.60
C ALA A 92 1.78 -3.64 15.92
N GLN A 93 2.60 -4.69 15.83
CA GLN A 93 3.19 -5.35 17.00
C GLN A 93 4.13 -4.44 17.78
N ARG A 94 4.81 -3.50 17.13
CA ARG A 94 5.82 -2.64 17.76
C ARG A 94 5.25 -1.32 18.27
N ALA A 95 4.17 -0.83 17.67
CA ALA A 95 3.51 0.39 18.09
C ALA A 95 2.70 0.23 19.39
N GLY A 96 2.45 -1.00 19.85
CA GLY A 96 1.60 -1.26 21.03
C GLY A 96 0.11 -1.05 20.75
N TRP A 97 -0.31 -1.04 19.47
CA TRP A 97 -1.70 -0.77 19.06
C TRP A 97 -2.62 -2.00 19.21
N ILE A 98 -2.08 -3.11 19.71
CA ILE A 98 -2.82 -4.33 20.02
C ILE A 98 -2.47 -4.71 21.45
N SER A 99 -3.16 -4.07 22.39
CA SER A 99 -3.35 -4.52 23.78
C SER A 99 -4.76 -4.13 24.18
#